data_AF-A0A645GM10-F1
#
_entry.id   AF-A0A645GM10-F1
#
_cell.length_a   1.000
_cell.length_b   1.000
_cell.length_c   1.000
_cell.angle_alpha   90.00
_cell.angle_beta   90.00
_cell.angle_gamma   90.00
#
_symmetry.space_group_name_H-M   'P 1'
#
loop_
_entity.id
_entity.type
_entity.pdbx_description
1 polymer ?
#
loop_
_entity_poly.entity_id
_entity_poly.type
_entity_poly.pdbx_seq_one_letter_code
_entity_poly.pdbx_strand_id
1 'polypeptide(L)'
;MTALVARKLFDLDESLRVSSQAATLAATTALPIRAGETLKVGQALEALLVSSHNASAFVLAEHDQAGFADFLKKMNQEAEELGLSSSHFVNPAGFDEDGQQSSARDLAILAKAVLADPYLAELVAQPDVTLVFRGQNISLSNTNELFSQVQGVKGVKTGTTDLAGEVLVSFIERDGQRILLVLMGSSDRYADTKNLLAWILNNYQWRNYQGLLETSNLQQATLAL
;
A
#
# COMPACT_ATOMS: atom_id res chain seq x y z
N MET A 1 4.03 -4.70 2.18
CA MET A 1 4.61 -6.05 2.05
C MET A 1 3.61 -7.11 2.46
N THR A 2 3.09 -7.08 3.70
CA THR A 2 2.08 -8.02 4.24
C THR A 2 0.92 -8.30 3.29
N ALA A 3 0.26 -7.27 2.76
CA ALA A 3 -0.85 -7.45 1.83
C ALA A 3 -0.47 -8.18 0.54
N LEU A 4 0.71 -7.88 -0.02
CA LEU A 4 1.21 -8.50 -1.24
C LEU A 4 1.50 -9.99 -1.01
N VAL A 5 2.19 -10.32 0.08
CA VAL A 5 2.47 -11.71 0.46
C VAL A 5 1.18 -12.48 0.74
N ALA A 6 0.28 -11.92 1.54
CA ALA A 6 -1.00 -12.55 1.85
C ALA A 6 -1.83 -12.84 0.58
N ARG A 7 -1.86 -11.91 -0.39
CA ARG A 7 -2.55 -12.10 -1.67
C ARG A 7 -1.98 -13.22 -2.54
N LYS A 8 -0.68 -13.53 -2.40
CA LYS A 8 -0.03 -14.65 -3.08
C LYS A 8 -0.29 -15.98 -2.39
N LEU A 9 -0.53 -15.96 -1.08
CA LEU A 9 -0.61 -17.18 -0.26
C LEU A 9 -2.02 -17.66 0.00
N PHE A 10 -2.98 -16.74 0.14
CA PHE A 10 -4.30 -17.06 0.70
C PHE A 10 -5.44 -16.67 -0.25
N ASP A 11 -6.47 -17.52 -0.29
CA ASP A 11 -7.74 -17.21 -0.94
C ASP A 11 -8.53 -16.20 -0.10
N LEU A 12 -9.22 -15.27 -0.77
CA LEU A 12 -9.92 -14.16 -0.10
C LEU A 12 -11.02 -14.63 0.87
N ASP A 13 -11.59 -15.81 0.62
CA ASP A 13 -12.65 -16.43 1.42
C ASP A 13 -12.12 -17.32 2.55
N GLU A 14 -10.81 -17.45 2.72
CA GLU A 14 -10.26 -18.17 3.86
C GLU A 14 -10.60 -17.49 5.18
N SER A 15 -10.86 -18.33 6.18
CA SER A 15 -11.22 -17.92 7.53
C SER A 15 -9.96 -17.81 8.41
N LEU A 16 -9.62 -16.59 8.82
CA LEU A 16 -8.49 -16.27 9.67
C LEU A 16 -8.91 -16.28 11.14
N ARG A 17 -8.27 -17.11 11.97
CA ARG A 17 -8.55 -17.13 13.41
C ARG A 17 -7.77 -16.03 14.13
N VAL A 18 -8.47 -15.22 14.93
CA VAL A 18 -7.87 -14.11 15.66
C VAL A 18 -7.21 -14.60 16.94
N SER A 19 -5.91 -14.37 17.09
CA SER A 19 -5.17 -14.67 18.32
C SER A 19 -5.46 -13.67 19.44
N SER A 20 -5.12 -14.04 20.67
CA SER A 20 -5.17 -13.09 21.80
C SER A 20 -4.23 -11.90 21.61
N GLN A 21 -3.07 -12.12 20.96
CA GLN A 21 -2.09 -11.06 20.69
C GLN A 21 -2.61 -10.07 19.65
N ALA A 22 -3.17 -10.55 18.54
CA ALA A 22 -3.75 -9.64 17.55
C ALA A 22 -4.96 -8.87 18.11
N ALA A 23 -5.77 -9.50 18.95
CA ALA A 23 -6.95 -8.87 19.55
C ALA A 23 -6.60 -7.64 20.43
N THR A 24 -5.45 -7.61 21.09
CA THR A 24 -5.05 -6.44 21.90
C THR A 24 -4.83 -5.19 21.04
N LEU A 25 -4.34 -5.37 19.81
CA LEU A 25 -4.11 -4.28 18.85
C LEU A 25 -5.41 -3.72 18.26
N ALA A 26 -6.52 -4.45 18.33
CA ALA A 26 -7.79 -4.06 17.74
C ALA A 26 -8.75 -3.37 18.71
N ALA A 27 -8.48 -3.42 20.02
CA ALA A 27 -9.45 -3.12 21.08
C ALA A 27 -10.10 -1.73 20.98
N THR A 28 -9.38 -0.74 20.47
CA THR A 28 -9.83 0.66 20.34
C THR A 28 -10.07 1.10 18.90
N THR A 29 -10.02 0.17 17.95
CA THR A 29 -10.20 0.47 16.53
C THR A 29 -11.69 0.43 16.13
N ALA A 30 -12.01 0.94 14.94
CA ALA A 30 -13.34 0.81 14.36
C ALA A 30 -13.75 -0.65 14.07
N LEU A 31 -12.78 -1.57 13.98
CA LEU A 31 -12.99 -3.01 13.79
C LEU A 31 -12.48 -3.79 15.02
N PRO A 32 -13.23 -3.83 16.14
CA PRO A 32 -12.77 -4.46 17.39
C PRO A 32 -12.90 -6.00 17.34
N ILE A 33 -12.01 -6.65 16.58
CA ILE A 33 -11.87 -8.11 16.55
C ILE A 33 -11.40 -8.65 17.91
N ARG A 34 -11.95 -9.80 18.33
CA ARG A 34 -11.65 -10.44 19.62
C ARG A 34 -10.99 -11.80 19.41
N ALA A 35 -10.24 -12.22 20.43
CA ALA A 35 -9.59 -13.52 20.43
C ALA A 35 -10.60 -14.66 20.21
N GLY A 36 -10.23 -15.63 19.35
CA GLY A 36 -11.06 -16.77 19.01
C GLY A 36 -12.09 -16.51 17.91
N GLU A 37 -12.30 -15.26 17.50
CA GLU A 37 -13.16 -14.94 16.37
C GLU A 37 -12.48 -15.22 15.03
N THR A 38 -13.24 -14.99 13.95
CA THR A 38 -12.78 -15.22 12.59
C THR A 38 -13.07 -14.03 11.71
N LEU A 39 -12.13 -13.72 10.84
CA LEU A 39 -12.24 -12.70 9.79
C LEU A 39 -11.86 -13.33 8.45
N LYS A 40 -12.46 -12.90 7.34
CA LYS A 40 -12.02 -13.36 6.01
C LYS A 40 -10.71 -12.68 5.59
N VAL A 41 -9.91 -13.33 4.75
CA VAL A 41 -8.70 -12.73 4.16
C VAL A 41 -9.01 -11.41 3.46
N GLY A 42 -10.08 -11.37 2.65
CA GLY A 42 -10.51 -10.14 1.98
C GLY A 42 -10.75 -8.99 2.97
N GLN A 43 -11.49 -9.28 4.05
CA GLN A 43 -11.77 -8.31 5.12
C GLN A 43 -10.51 -7.85 5.86
N ALA A 44 -9.53 -8.75 6.05
CA ALA A 44 -8.27 -8.40 6.71
C ALA A 44 -7.46 -7.46 5.84
N LEU A 45 -7.39 -7.73 4.53
CA LEU A 45 -6.69 -6.90 3.55
C LEU A 45 -7.35 -5.53 3.40
N GLU A 46 -8.68 -5.48 3.34
CA GLU A 46 -9.45 -4.23 3.34
C GLU A 46 -9.15 -3.38 4.58
N ALA A 47 -9.30 -3.95 5.77
CA ALA A 47 -9.03 -3.22 7.01
C ALA A 47 -7.55 -2.79 7.12
N LEU A 48 -6.61 -3.63 6.70
CA LEU A 48 -5.18 -3.34 6.67
C LEU A 48 -4.85 -2.15 5.76
N LEU A 49 -5.33 -2.17 4.52
CA LEU A 49 -4.93 -1.21 3.51
C LEU A 49 -5.66 0.12 3.64
N VAL A 50 -6.93 0.11 4.04
CA VAL A 50 -7.75 1.31 4.14
C VAL A 50 -7.52 1.99 5.49
N SER A 51 -7.80 1.29 6.59
CA SER A 51 -7.74 1.88 7.94
C SER A 51 -6.41 1.69 8.69
N SER A 52 -5.39 1.09 8.05
CA SER A 52 -4.13 0.74 8.72
C SER A 52 -4.32 -0.20 9.92
N HIS A 53 -5.25 -1.15 9.82
CA HIS A 53 -5.61 -2.02 10.94
C HIS A 53 -4.49 -3.02 11.27
N ASN A 54 -3.63 -2.67 12.23
CA ASN A 54 -2.44 -3.45 12.61
C ASN A 54 -2.78 -4.88 13.05
N ALA A 55 -3.90 -5.08 13.76
CA ALA A 55 -4.33 -6.42 14.14
C ALA A 55 -4.58 -7.32 12.91
N SER A 56 -5.14 -6.78 11.81
CA SER A 56 -5.29 -7.55 10.57
C SER A 56 -3.95 -7.98 9.97
N ALA A 57 -2.91 -7.15 10.09
CA ALA A 57 -1.57 -7.51 9.63
C ALA A 57 -1.02 -8.72 10.40
N PHE A 58 -1.18 -8.74 11.73
CA PHE A 58 -0.78 -9.88 12.56
C PHE A 58 -1.63 -11.11 12.28
N VAL A 59 -2.96 -10.97 12.18
CA VAL A 59 -3.86 -12.10 11.87
C VAL A 59 -3.50 -12.74 10.52
N LEU A 60 -3.17 -11.95 9.49
CA LEU A 60 -2.71 -12.47 8.20
C LEU A 60 -1.38 -13.22 8.33
N ALA A 61 -0.42 -12.67 9.09
CA ALA A 61 0.89 -13.30 9.29
C ALA A 61 0.80 -14.59 10.12
N GLU A 62 -0.05 -14.62 11.15
CA GLU A 62 -0.28 -15.77 12.03
C GLU A 62 -1.02 -16.92 11.34
N HIS A 63 -1.74 -16.65 10.25
CA HIS A 63 -2.48 -17.67 9.49
C HIS A 63 -1.58 -18.54 8.60
N ASP A 64 -0.34 -18.13 8.37
CA ASP A 64 0.61 -18.95 7.62
C ASP A 64 0.76 -20.33 8.29
N GLN A 65 0.46 -21.39 7.54
CA GLN A 65 0.52 -22.77 8.05
C GLN A 65 1.94 -23.21 8.42
N ALA A 66 2.95 -22.54 7.87
CA ALA A 66 4.35 -22.73 8.26
C ALA A 66 4.71 -21.94 9.54
N GLY A 67 3.82 -21.04 9.99
CA GLY A 67 3.96 -20.24 11.19
C GLY A 67 4.40 -18.79 10.93
N PHE A 68 4.22 -17.94 11.95
CA PHE A 68 4.48 -16.50 11.88
C PHE A 68 5.90 -16.15 11.41
N ALA A 69 6.91 -16.87 11.90
CA ALA A 69 8.30 -16.64 11.50
C ALA A 69 8.54 -16.93 10.01
N ASP A 70 7.85 -17.92 9.44
CA ASP A 70 7.95 -18.23 8.01
C ASP A 70 7.20 -17.21 7.15
N PHE A 71 6.13 -16.59 7.66
CA PHE A 71 5.51 -15.45 6.99
C PHE A 71 6.49 -14.26 6.87
N LEU A 72 7.24 -13.95 7.94
CA LEU A 72 8.27 -12.91 7.89
C LEU A 72 9.41 -13.25 6.93
N LYS A 73 9.81 -14.53 6.82
CA LYS A 73 10.76 -14.97 5.79
C LYS A 73 10.20 -14.74 4.39
N LYS A 74 8.93 -15.06 4.14
CA LYS A 74 8.26 -14.81 2.85
C LYS A 74 8.17 -13.32 2.53
N MET A 75 7.96 -12.46 3.53
CA MET A 75 8.03 -11.00 3.36
C MET A 75 9.42 -10.53 2.91
N ASN A 76 10.49 -11.08 3.47
CA ASN A 76 11.85 -10.72 3.08
C ASN A 76 12.27 -11.37 1.75
N GLN A 77 11.82 -12.60 1.47
CA GLN A 77 12.02 -13.23 0.18
C GLN A 77 11.33 -12.42 -0.94
N GLU A 78 10.10 -11.97 -0.72
CA GLU A 78 9.40 -11.06 -1.65
C GLU A 78 10.18 -9.75 -1.83
N ALA A 79 10.80 -9.23 -0.75
CA ALA A 79 11.64 -8.05 -0.83
C ALA A 79 12.86 -8.28 -1.73
N GLU A 80 13.53 -9.42 -1.61
CA GLU A 80 14.64 -9.81 -2.47
C GLU A 80 14.22 -9.99 -3.93
N GLU A 81 13.10 -10.68 -4.18
CA GLU A 81 12.55 -10.92 -5.51
C GLU A 81 12.18 -9.61 -6.24
N LEU A 82 11.70 -8.61 -5.50
CA LEU A 82 11.39 -7.27 -6.00
C LEU A 82 12.63 -6.36 -6.10
N GLY A 83 13.78 -6.78 -5.59
CA GLY A 83 15.01 -5.98 -5.56
C GLY A 83 15.01 -4.83 -4.55
N LEU A 84 14.30 -5.00 -3.42
CA LEU A 84 14.22 -4.04 -2.31
C LEU A 84 15.49 -4.13 -1.42
N SER A 85 16.64 -3.80 -1.99
CA SER A 85 17.97 -4.02 -1.40
C SER A 85 18.25 -3.24 -0.10
N SER A 86 17.39 -2.29 0.27
CA SER A 86 17.50 -1.46 1.47
C SER A 86 16.31 -1.66 2.41
N SER A 87 15.61 -2.79 2.29
CA SER A 87 14.45 -3.13 3.11
C SER A 87 14.65 -4.42 3.87
N HIS A 88 14.21 -4.43 5.13
CA HIS A 88 14.12 -5.64 5.96
C HIS A 88 12.87 -5.53 6.84
N PHE A 89 12.09 -6.61 6.86
CA PHE A 89 10.81 -6.66 7.58
C PHE A 89 10.91 -7.65 8.73
N VAL A 90 10.78 -7.16 9.96
CA VAL A 90 10.78 -7.98 11.18
C VAL A 90 9.39 -8.10 11.81
N ASN A 91 8.45 -7.24 11.40
CA ASN A 91 7.03 -7.36 11.76
C ASN A 91 6.10 -6.99 10.58
N PRO A 92 4.83 -7.45 10.61
CA PRO A 92 3.91 -7.27 9.48
C PRO A 92 3.20 -5.90 9.47
N ALA A 93 3.30 -5.12 10.54
CA ALA A 93 2.53 -3.88 10.73
C ALA A 93 3.36 -2.60 10.54
N GLY A 94 4.69 -2.71 10.52
CA GLY A 94 5.59 -1.56 10.43
C GLY A 94 5.82 -0.86 11.78
N PHE A 95 5.68 -1.59 12.90
CA PHE A 95 6.06 -1.07 14.22
C PHE A 95 7.57 -0.86 14.32
N ASP A 96 7.97 0.12 15.14
CA ASP A 96 9.37 0.37 15.47
C ASP A 96 9.95 -0.86 16.19
N GLU A 97 10.88 -1.51 15.52
CA GLU A 97 11.56 -2.71 16.00
C GLU A 97 12.95 -2.76 15.39
N ASP A 98 13.94 -3.27 16.13
CA ASP A 98 15.31 -3.36 15.63
C ASP A 98 15.37 -4.22 14.37
N GLY A 99 16.00 -3.70 13.31
CA GLY A 99 16.02 -4.31 11.99
C GLY A 99 14.82 -3.99 11.09
N GLN A 100 13.74 -3.37 11.58
CA GLN A 100 12.65 -2.88 10.71
C GLN A 100 13.13 -1.67 9.91
N GLN A 101 13.29 -1.81 8.60
CA GLN A 101 13.76 -0.70 7.76
C GLN A 101 13.31 -0.80 6.30
N SER A 102 13.35 0.33 5.60
CA SER A 102 13.11 0.46 4.17
C SER A 102 13.75 1.74 3.64
N SER A 103 13.79 1.92 2.31
CA SER A 103 14.13 3.18 1.67
C SER A 103 12.96 3.75 0.86
N ALA A 104 13.00 5.04 0.52
CA ALA A 104 11.97 5.66 -0.33
C ALA A 104 11.91 5.01 -1.72
N ARG A 105 13.07 4.59 -2.26
CA ARG A 105 13.17 3.87 -3.53
C ARG A 105 12.50 2.51 -3.45
N ASP A 106 12.75 1.77 -2.38
CA ASP A 106 12.18 0.43 -2.21
C ASP A 106 10.67 0.49 -1.99
N LEU A 107 10.18 1.45 -1.21
CA LEU A 107 8.75 1.68 -1.06
C LEU A 107 8.08 2.05 -2.39
N ALA A 108 8.76 2.79 -3.27
CA ALA A 108 8.25 3.08 -4.61
C ALA A 108 8.15 1.82 -5.48
N ILE A 109 9.12 0.91 -5.39
CA ILE A 109 9.08 -0.38 -6.11
C ILE A 109 7.96 -1.26 -5.54
N LEU A 110 7.87 -1.39 -4.22
CA LEU A 110 6.83 -2.14 -3.54
C LEU A 110 5.43 -1.61 -3.85
N ALA A 111 5.25 -0.30 -3.90
CA ALA A 111 3.96 0.31 -4.28
C ALA A 111 3.59 -0.01 -5.72
N LYS A 112 4.54 -0.04 -6.66
CA LYS A 112 4.28 -0.51 -8.03
C LYS A 112 3.84 -1.98 -8.06
N ALA A 113 4.46 -2.84 -7.25
CA ALA A 113 4.05 -4.23 -7.14
C ALA A 113 2.62 -4.37 -6.59
N VAL A 114 2.27 -3.60 -5.56
CA VAL A 114 0.90 -3.52 -5.01
C VAL A 114 -0.10 -3.03 -6.07
N LEU A 115 0.23 -1.96 -6.80
CA LEU A 115 -0.61 -1.39 -7.85
C LEU A 115 -0.73 -2.29 -9.10
N ALA A 116 0.14 -3.29 -9.25
CA ALA A 116 0.08 -4.26 -10.34
C ALA A 116 -0.89 -5.42 -10.04
N ASP A 117 -1.22 -5.68 -8.78
CA ASP A 117 -2.31 -6.58 -8.40
C ASP A 117 -3.65 -5.81 -8.47
N PRO A 118 -4.60 -6.18 -9.36
CA PRO A 118 -5.83 -5.41 -9.55
C PRO A 118 -6.69 -5.28 -8.29
N TYR A 119 -6.73 -6.32 -7.46
CA TYR A 119 -7.51 -6.31 -6.23
C TYR A 119 -6.90 -5.35 -5.20
N LEU A 120 -5.57 -5.42 -5.01
CA LEU A 120 -4.88 -4.50 -4.11
C LEU A 120 -4.94 -3.05 -4.60
N ALA A 121 -4.79 -2.83 -5.91
CA ALA A 121 -4.90 -1.52 -6.53
C ALA A 121 -6.28 -0.90 -6.30
N GLU A 122 -7.35 -1.70 -6.41
CA GLU A 122 -8.71 -1.27 -6.09
C GLU A 122 -8.83 -0.87 -4.62
N LEU A 123 -8.38 -1.72 -3.69
CA LEU A 123 -8.48 -1.46 -2.25
C LEU A 123 -7.78 -0.17 -1.82
N VAL A 124 -6.53 0.05 -2.25
CA VAL A 124 -5.79 1.25 -1.86
C VAL A 124 -6.36 2.53 -2.46
N ALA A 125 -7.16 2.42 -3.52
CA ALA A 125 -7.82 3.54 -4.18
C ALA A 125 -9.20 3.89 -3.55
N GLN A 126 -9.68 3.12 -2.58
CA GLN A 126 -10.96 3.41 -1.90
C GLN A 126 -10.78 4.46 -0.79
N PRO A 127 -11.56 5.55 -0.78
CA PRO A 127 -11.57 6.51 0.32
C PRO A 127 -12.24 5.94 1.58
N ASP A 128 -13.18 5.00 1.43
CA ASP A 128 -13.87 4.32 2.51
C ASP A 128 -14.27 2.91 2.05
N VAL A 129 -14.35 1.96 2.99
CA VAL A 129 -14.91 0.62 2.75
C VAL A 129 -15.93 0.28 3.83
N THR A 130 -16.87 -0.63 3.51
CA THR A 130 -17.83 -1.15 4.49
C THR A 130 -17.78 -2.66 4.50
N LEU A 131 -17.43 -3.22 5.66
CA LEU A 131 -17.31 -4.64 5.92
C LEU A 131 -18.55 -5.16 6.64
N VAL A 132 -18.95 -6.40 6.37
CA VAL A 132 -19.93 -7.11 7.21
C VAL A 132 -19.19 -7.96 8.25
N PHE A 133 -19.22 -7.56 9.52
CA PHE A 133 -18.60 -8.30 10.62
C PHE A 133 -19.59 -8.50 11.75
N ARG A 134 -19.71 -9.75 12.24
CA ARG A 134 -20.74 -10.17 13.22
C ARG A 134 -22.17 -9.75 12.83
N GLY A 135 -22.49 -9.79 11.54
CA GLY A 135 -23.80 -9.39 11.01
C GLY A 135 -24.07 -7.87 11.05
N GLN A 136 -23.05 -7.06 11.30
CA GLN A 136 -23.14 -5.60 11.31
C GLN A 136 -22.27 -5.00 10.22
N ASN A 137 -22.71 -3.88 9.64
CA ASN A 137 -21.89 -3.09 8.74
C ASN A 137 -20.90 -2.26 9.56
N ILE A 138 -19.61 -2.40 9.27
CA ILE A 138 -18.53 -1.64 9.86
C ILE A 138 -17.88 -0.82 8.76
N SER A 139 -18.01 0.51 8.85
CA SER A 139 -17.37 1.43 7.91
C SER A 139 -15.96 1.77 8.39
N LEU A 140 -15.01 1.71 7.47
CA LEU A 140 -13.61 2.04 7.69
C LEU A 140 -13.20 3.12 6.70
N SER A 141 -12.73 4.25 7.24
CA SER A 141 -12.22 5.35 6.42
C SER A 141 -10.75 5.17 6.12
N ASN A 142 -10.34 5.57 4.91
CA ASN A 142 -8.95 5.52 4.51
C ASN A 142 -8.14 6.53 5.33
N THR A 143 -7.02 6.08 5.89
CA THR A 143 -6.14 6.95 6.67
C THR A 143 -5.45 8.02 5.82
N ASN A 144 -5.46 7.91 4.48
CA ASN A 144 -4.89 8.89 3.58
C ASN A 144 -5.83 10.08 3.34
N GLU A 145 -5.58 11.19 4.02
CA GLU A 145 -6.42 12.39 3.90
C GLU A 145 -6.37 13.06 2.52
N LEU A 146 -5.39 12.71 1.66
CA LEU A 146 -5.29 13.29 0.32
C LEU A 146 -6.53 13.03 -0.53
N PHE A 147 -7.30 11.98 -0.26
CA PHE A 147 -8.56 11.72 -0.97
C PHE A 147 -9.53 12.91 -0.94
N SER A 148 -9.56 13.67 0.16
CA SER A 148 -10.41 14.87 0.29
C SER A 148 -9.71 16.16 -0.13
N GLN A 149 -8.39 16.14 -0.30
CA GLN A 149 -7.56 17.35 -0.49
C GLN A 149 -7.00 17.50 -1.91
N VAL A 150 -6.83 16.39 -2.65
CA VAL A 150 -6.11 16.36 -3.92
C VAL A 150 -6.90 15.55 -4.95
N GLN A 151 -7.22 16.20 -6.07
CA GLN A 151 -7.85 15.53 -7.19
C GLN A 151 -6.91 14.48 -7.81
N GLY A 152 -7.46 13.31 -8.12
CA GLY A 152 -6.74 12.25 -8.83
C GLY A 152 -6.01 11.26 -7.93
N VAL A 153 -6.15 11.35 -6.61
CA VAL A 153 -5.57 10.37 -5.68
C VAL A 153 -6.15 8.98 -5.91
N LYS A 154 -5.26 7.99 -5.94
CA LYS A 154 -5.53 6.56 -6.14
C LYS A 154 -4.84 5.70 -5.07
N GLY A 155 -4.69 6.22 -3.85
CA GLY A 155 -3.95 5.58 -2.75
C GLY A 155 -2.56 6.19 -2.52
N VAL A 156 -1.58 5.50 -1.92
CA VAL A 156 -1.49 4.05 -1.61
C VAL A 156 -1.59 3.77 -0.12
N LYS A 157 -0.73 4.37 0.72
CA LYS A 157 -0.74 4.07 2.17
C LYS A 157 0.02 5.09 3.00
N THR A 158 -0.53 5.41 4.17
CA THR A 158 0.12 6.18 5.25
C THR A 158 0.82 5.26 6.26
N GLY A 159 1.81 5.78 6.99
CA GLY A 159 2.38 5.14 8.19
C GLY A 159 2.99 6.17 9.14
N THR A 160 2.93 5.92 10.45
CA THR A 160 3.49 6.83 11.47
C THR A 160 3.99 6.03 12.64
N THR A 161 5.20 6.30 13.08
CA THR A 161 5.76 5.84 14.36
C THR A 161 6.67 6.93 14.93
N ASP A 162 7.08 6.78 16.19
CA ASP A 162 7.95 7.76 16.85
C ASP A 162 9.33 7.84 16.17
N LEU A 163 9.87 6.72 15.68
CA LEU A 163 11.17 6.69 15.00
C LEU A 163 11.08 6.99 13.50
N ALA A 164 9.99 6.58 12.82
CA ALA A 164 9.86 6.77 11.37
C ALA A 164 9.34 8.17 10.99
N GLY A 165 8.73 8.90 11.93
CA GLY A 165 7.98 10.11 11.64
C GLY A 165 6.82 9.85 10.68
N GLU A 166 6.46 10.85 9.89
CA GLU A 166 5.38 10.71 8.93
C GLU A 166 5.84 10.10 7.60
N VAL A 167 5.26 8.95 7.23
CA VAL A 167 5.51 8.26 5.95
C VAL A 167 4.26 8.26 5.08
N LEU A 168 4.40 8.58 3.79
CA LEU A 168 3.30 8.52 2.84
C LEU A 168 3.78 8.02 1.48
N VAL A 169 3.13 6.97 0.99
CA VAL A 169 3.22 6.57 -0.42
C VAL A 169 1.91 6.95 -1.10
N SER A 170 1.99 7.84 -2.09
CA SER A 170 0.83 8.36 -2.82
C SER A 170 0.92 8.04 -4.30
N PHE A 171 -0.15 7.50 -4.86
CA PHE A 171 -0.31 7.34 -6.31
C PHE A 171 -1.40 8.29 -6.79
N ILE A 172 -1.06 9.13 -7.78
CA ILE A 172 -1.91 10.23 -8.24
C ILE A 172 -1.96 10.21 -9.76
N GLU A 173 -3.18 10.21 -10.29
CA GLU A 173 -3.44 10.33 -11.72
C GLU A 173 -4.09 11.68 -12.01
N ARG A 174 -3.35 12.56 -12.71
CA ARG A 174 -3.78 13.94 -12.98
C ARG A 174 -3.28 14.38 -14.34
N ASP A 175 -4.15 14.99 -15.14
CA ASP A 175 -3.84 15.53 -16.48
C ASP A 175 -3.17 14.50 -17.41
N GLY A 176 -3.64 13.24 -17.34
CA GLY A 176 -3.10 12.11 -18.10
C GLY A 176 -1.76 11.57 -17.60
N GLN A 177 -1.25 12.09 -16.49
CA GLN A 177 0.04 11.71 -15.89
C GLN A 177 -0.17 10.82 -14.67
N ARG A 178 0.77 9.89 -14.48
CA ARG A 178 0.79 8.95 -13.36
C ARG A 178 2.00 9.25 -12.49
N ILE A 179 1.76 9.73 -11.27
CA ILE A 179 2.78 10.23 -10.37
C ILE A 179 2.74 9.37 -9.10
N LEU A 180 3.88 8.76 -8.76
CA LEU A 180 4.07 8.03 -7.51
C LEU A 180 5.05 8.82 -6.63
N LEU A 181 4.60 9.24 -5.45
CA LEU A 181 5.39 9.97 -4.47
C LEU A 181 5.61 9.12 -3.23
N VAL A 182 6.84 9.15 -2.71
CA VAL A 182 7.19 8.53 -1.44
C VAL A 182 7.84 9.59 -0.56
N LEU A 183 7.23 9.82 0.60
CA LEU A 183 7.76 10.66 1.67
C LEU A 183 8.05 9.79 2.88
N MET A 184 9.16 10.04 3.55
CA MET A 184 9.56 9.39 4.79
C MET A 184 10.11 10.44 5.75
N GLY A 185 9.82 10.31 7.06
CA GLY A 185 10.33 11.23 8.08
C GLY A 185 9.81 12.67 7.94
N SER A 186 8.63 12.87 7.33
CA SER A 186 8.01 14.20 7.26
C SER A 186 7.44 14.62 8.62
N SER A 187 7.24 15.92 8.82
CA SER A 187 6.44 16.47 9.92
C SER A 187 5.04 16.93 9.47
N ASP A 188 4.80 16.99 8.16
CA ASP A 188 3.50 17.24 7.54
C ASP A 188 3.49 16.60 6.14
N ARG A 189 3.23 15.29 6.09
CA ARG A 189 3.29 14.50 4.86
C ARG A 189 2.34 15.03 3.78
N TYR A 190 1.23 15.66 4.18
CA TYR A 190 0.20 16.10 3.25
C TYR A 190 0.59 17.42 2.61
N ALA A 191 1.10 18.39 3.37
CA ALA A 191 1.66 19.62 2.81
C ALA A 191 2.86 19.32 1.90
N ASP A 192 3.78 18.47 2.34
CA ASP A 192 4.95 18.06 1.56
C ASP A 192 4.54 17.39 0.24
N THR A 193 3.54 16.49 0.27
CA THR A 193 3.04 15.84 -0.94
C THR A 193 2.42 16.85 -1.90
N LYS A 194 1.60 17.79 -1.40
CA LYS A 194 0.99 18.84 -2.23
C LYS A 194 2.05 19.75 -2.86
N ASN A 195 3.09 20.11 -2.11
CA ASN A 195 4.21 20.94 -2.59
C ASN A 195 5.01 20.22 -3.69
N LEU A 196 5.37 18.96 -3.48
CA LEU A 196 6.07 18.15 -4.50
C LEU A 196 5.22 17.93 -5.74
N LEU A 197 3.93 17.62 -5.58
CA LEU A 197 3.02 17.46 -6.70
C LEU A 197 2.91 18.74 -7.52
N ALA A 198 2.70 19.88 -6.87
CA ALA A 198 2.65 21.18 -7.54
C ALA A 198 3.97 21.50 -8.26
N TRP A 199 5.10 21.22 -7.62
CA TRP A 199 6.41 21.40 -8.26
C TRP A 199 6.57 20.53 -9.51
N ILE A 200 6.21 19.24 -9.45
CA ILE A 200 6.28 18.33 -10.60
C ILE A 200 5.41 18.83 -11.74
N LEU A 201 4.15 19.16 -11.47
CA LEU A 201 3.21 19.60 -12.51
C LEU A 201 3.63 20.92 -13.17
N ASN A 202 4.28 21.82 -12.42
CA ASN A 202 4.73 23.11 -12.93
C ASN A 202 6.10 23.06 -13.64
N ASN A 203 6.95 22.09 -13.33
CA ASN A 203 8.35 22.09 -13.78
C ASN A 203 8.74 20.89 -14.65
N TYR A 204 8.02 19.77 -14.56
CA TYR A 204 8.33 18.59 -15.35
C TYR A 204 7.54 18.57 -16.66
N GLN A 205 8.26 18.43 -17.78
CA GLN A 205 7.65 18.26 -19.09
C GLN A 205 7.65 16.78 -19.48
N TRP A 206 6.46 16.20 -19.52
CA TRP A 206 6.25 14.83 -19.99
C TRP A 206 6.47 14.76 -21.49
N ARG A 207 7.47 14.00 -21.93
CA ARG A 207 7.71 13.76 -23.35
C ARG A 207 6.76 12.69 -23.84
N ASN A 208 5.85 13.06 -24.73
CA ASN A 208 4.94 12.10 -25.36
C ASN A 208 5.63 11.52 -26.61
N TYR A 209 6.23 10.34 -26.48
CA TYR A 209 7.00 9.71 -27.56
C TYR A 209 6.13 9.14 -28.69
N GLN A 210 4.81 9.08 -28.52
CA GLN A 210 3.90 8.60 -29.57
C GLN A 210 3.94 9.49 -30.84
N GLY A 211 4.12 10.82 -30.70
CA GLY A 211 4.27 11.72 -31.85
C GLY A 211 5.63 11.67 -32.56
N LEU A 212 6.65 11.08 -31.93
CA LEU A 212 7.99 10.93 -32.53
C LEU A 212 8.07 9.72 -33.49
N LEU A 213 7.19 8.72 -33.32
CA LEU A 213 7.11 7.56 -34.21
C LEU A 213 6.27 7.84 -35.47
N GLU A 214 5.29 8.75 -35.38
CA GLU A 214 4.50 9.17 -36.55
C GLU A 214 5.30 10.10 -37.48
N THR A 215 6.12 10.98 -36.91
CA THR A 215 6.97 11.91 -37.68
C THR A 215 8.17 11.22 -38.34
N SER A 216 8.75 10.18 -37.72
CA SER A 216 9.83 9.40 -38.33
C SER A 216 9.33 8.53 -39.50
N ASN A 217 8.13 7.96 -39.40
CA ASN A 217 7.51 7.20 -40.49
C ASN A 217 7.13 8.09 -41.68
N LEU A 218 6.67 9.33 -41.44
CA LEU A 218 6.39 10.30 -42.50
C LEU A 218 7.69 10.76 -43.21
N GLN A 219 8.79 10.98 -42.49
CA GLN A 219 10.07 11.34 -43.10
C GLN A 219 10.69 10.21 -43.92
N GLN A 220 10.56 8.94 -43.49
CA GLN A 220 11.00 7.79 -44.29
C GLN A 220 10.15 7.58 -45.55
N ALA A 221 8.84 7.82 -45.48
CA ALA A 221 7.95 7.74 -46.64
C ALA A 221 8.21 8.85 -47.67
N THR A 222 8.67 10.02 -47.24
CA THR A 222 8.95 11.16 -48.13
C THR A 222 10.32 11.06 -48.83
N LEU A 223 11.26 10.26 -48.29
CA LEU A 223 12.56 9.97 -48.91
C LEU A 223 12.53 8.75 -49.85
N ALA A 224 11.40 8.03 -49.90
CA ALA A 224 11.19 6.85 -50.74
C ALA A 224 10.27 7.10 -51.95
N LEU A 225 9.96 8.37 -52.25
CA LEU A 225 9.22 8.85 -53.43
C LEU A 225 10.14 9.74 -54.28
#